data_AF-A0A1F9BB57-F1
#
_entry.id   AF-A0A1F9BB57-F1
#
_cell.length_a   1.000
_cell.length_b   1.000
_cell.length_c   1.000
_cell.angle_alpha   90.00
_cell.angle_beta   90.00
_cell.angle_gamma   90.00
#
_symmetry.space_group_name_H-M   'P 1'
#
loop_
_entity.id
_entity.type
_entity.pdbx_description
1 polymer ?
#
loop_
_entity_poly.entity_id
_entity_poly.type
_entity_poly.pdbx_seq_one_letter_code
_entity_poly.pdbx_strand_id
1 'polypeptide(L)'
;MLLMITAAICLIAGITIAIFLRKKSYWLKTHKNLNSVGFFLLLSGGIMAFVNILSNDSTHFSGLHQLIGLGALILTFITLLLGFYSFKAANKIAVRAAHRWLGRISFSLILTALILGLMLAGII
;
A
#
# COMPACT_ATOMS: atom_id res chain seq x y z
N MET A 1 6.90 -13.00 1.91
CA MET A 1 5.71 -12.91 2.79
C MET A 1 5.90 -11.94 3.95
N LEU A 2 6.95 -12.07 4.77
CA LEU A 2 7.20 -11.17 5.93
C LEU A 2 7.14 -9.68 5.57
N LEU A 3 7.84 -9.24 4.53
CA LEU A 3 7.83 -7.83 4.07
C LEU A 3 6.42 -7.32 3.74
N MET A 4 5.57 -8.13 3.13
CA MET A 4 4.21 -7.75 2.75
C MET A 4 3.31 -7.60 3.98
N ILE A 5 3.47 -8.48 4.97
CA ILE A 5 2.75 -8.40 6.25
C ILE A 5 3.18 -7.16 7.02
N THR A 6 4.49 -6.92 7.14
CA THR A 6 5.00 -5.72 7.82
C THR A 6 4.56 -4.45 7.11
N ALA A 7 4.58 -4.43 5.77
CA ALA A 7 4.06 -3.33 4.97
C ALA A 7 2.58 -3.06 5.28
N ALA A 8 1.74 -4.10 5.28
CA ALA A 8 0.31 -3.98 5.60
C ALA A 8 0.09 -3.43 7.02
N ILE A 9 0.83 -3.92 8.01
CA ILE A 9 0.76 -3.42 9.39
C ILE A 9 1.14 -1.93 9.46
N CYS A 10 2.23 -1.51 8.81
CA CYS A 10 2.65 -0.11 8.77
C CYS A 10 1.58 0.78 8.13
N LEU A 11 0.98 0.36 7.02
CA LEU A 11 -0.06 1.10 6.32
C LEU A 11 -1.34 1.20 7.16
N ILE A 12 -1.78 0.10 7.79
CA ILE A 12 -2.90 0.07 8.73
C ILE A 12 -2.66 1.04 9.88
N ALA A 13 -1.49 0.97 10.53
CA ALA A 13 -1.15 1.87 11.62
C ALA A 13 -1.16 3.34 11.17
N GLY A 14 -0.62 3.64 9.99
CA GLY A 14 -0.64 4.97 9.39
C GLY A 14 -2.06 5.49 9.14
N ILE A 15 -2.97 4.65 8.63
CA ILE A 15 -4.38 4.99 8.42
C ILE A 15 -5.10 5.21 9.76
N THR A 16 -4.91 4.31 10.73
CA THR A 16 -5.48 4.38 12.08
C THR A 16 -5.10 5.69 12.76
N ILE A 17 -3.85 6.11 12.67
CA ILE A 17 -3.40 7.41 13.21
C ILE A 17 -4.12 8.59 12.54
N ALA A 18 -4.33 8.54 11.23
CA ALA A 18 -5.05 9.61 10.52
C ALA A 18 -6.53 9.70 10.91
N ILE A 19 -7.16 8.58 11.30
CA ILE A 19 -8.56 8.51 11.73
C ILE A 19 -8.70 8.95 13.19
N PHE A 20 -7.99 8.30 14.11
CA PHE A 20 -8.23 8.45 15.55
C PHE A 20 -7.37 9.52 16.20
N LEU A 21 -6.15 9.75 15.72
CA LEU A 21 -5.20 10.66 16.36
C LEU A 21 -5.10 12.03 15.66
N ARG A 22 -6.05 12.37 14.77
CA ARG A 22 -6.03 13.60 13.96
C ARG A 22 -5.90 14.90 14.77
N LYS A 23 -6.32 14.90 16.04
CA LYS A 23 -6.22 16.05 16.96
C LYS A 23 -4.82 16.23 17.57
N LYS A 24 -3.93 15.24 17.46
CA LYS A 24 -2.59 15.26 18.06
C LYS A 24 -1.60 15.93 17.12
N SER A 25 -0.75 16.83 17.61
CA SER A 25 0.21 17.59 16.79
C SER A 25 1.14 16.73 15.91
N TYR A 26 1.45 15.50 16.33
CA TYR A 26 2.31 14.56 15.60
C TYR A 26 1.58 13.69 14.55
N TRP A 27 0.25 13.77 14.44
CA TRP A 27 -0.54 12.85 13.61
C TRP A 27 -0.04 12.78 12.16
N LEU A 28 0.25 13.96 11.57
CA LEU A 28 0.62 14.06 10.17
C LEU A 28 2.03 13.52 9.93
N LYS A 29 2.96 13.80 10.85
CA LYS A 29 4.34 13.28 10.79
C LYS A 29 4.33 11.76 10.87
N THR A 30 3.61 11.19 11.83
CA THR A 30 3.56 9.74 12.03
C THR A 30 2.80 9.04 10.89
N HIS A 31 1.67 9.60 10.43
CA HIS A 31 0.96 9.09 9.25
C HIS A 31 1.86 9.05 8.01
N LYS A 32 2.58 10.15 7.74
CA LYS A 32 3.49 10.25 6.60
C LYS A 32 4.62 9.24 6.69
N ASN A 33 5.28 9.15 7.85
CA ASN A 33 6.42 8.25 8.05
C ASN A 33 6.00 6.78 7.93
N LEU A 34 4.93 6.36 8.62
CA LEU A 34 4.45 4.98 8.57
C LEU A 34 4.01 4.57 7.17
N ASN A 35 3.28 5.43 6.46
CA ASN A 35 2.87 5.10 5.09
C ASN A 35 4.02 5.11 4.09
N SER A 36 5.03 5.97 4.29
CA SER A 36 6.23 5.95 3.44
C SER A 36 7.04 4.67 3.67
N VAL A 37 7.29 4.30 4.93
CA VAL A 37 7.99 3.06 5.29
C VAL A 37 7.20 1.84 4.79
N GLY A 38 5.89 1.82 5.03
CA GLY A 38 5.00 0.76 4.55
C GLY A 38 5.04 0.63 3.02
N PHE A 39 5.05 1.74 2.29
CA PHE A 39 5.20 1.72 0.84
C PHE A 39 6.55 1.13 0.39
N PHE A 40 7.67 1.55 1.00
CA PHE A 40 8.98 1.00 0.61
C PHE A 40 9.11 -0.50 0.94
N LEU A 41 8.50 -0.96 2.02
CA LEU A 41 8.41 -2.40 2.32
C LEU A 41 7.54 -3.13 1.30
N LEU A 42 6.39 -2.57 0.93
CA LEU A 42 5.50 -3.12 -0.10
C LEU A 42 6.22 -3.21 -1.45
N LEU A 43 6.93 -2.16 -1.84
CA LEU A 43 7.72 -2.09 -3.07
C LEU A 43 8.84 -3.14 -3.06
N SER A 44 9.60 -3.22 -1.98
CA SER A 44 10.68 -4.21 -1.84
C SER A 44 10.14 -5.64 -1.89
N GLY A 45 9.05 -5.92 -1.18
CA GLY A 45 8.37 -7.21 -1.23
C GLY A 45 7.84 -7.54 -2.64
N GLY A 46 7.31 -6.53 -3.34
CA GLY A 46 6.83 -6.66 -4.72
C GLY A 46 7.96 -6.97 -5.70
N ILE A 47 9.10 -6.29 -5.58
CA ILE A 47 10.29 -6.57 -6.39
C ILE A 47 10.79 -7.99 -6.14
N MET A 48 10.86 -8.44 -4.88
CA MET A 48 11.25 -9.82 -4.56
C MET A 48 10.29 -10.85 -5.16
N ALA A 49 8.98 -10.60 -5.07
CA ALA A 49 7.98 -11.47 -5.69
C ALA A 49 8.12 -11.51 -7.22
N PHE A 50 8.39 -10.37 -7.84
CA PHE A 50 8.61 -10.27 -9.28
C PHE A 50 9.87 -11.03 -9.73
N VAL A 51 11.00 -10.85 -9.04
CA VAL A 51 12.26 -11.59 -9.31
C VAL A 51 12.05 -13.10 -9.14
N ASN A 52 11.28 -13.52 -8.14
CA ASN A 52 10.94 -14.92 -7.93
C ASN A 52 10.12 -15.51 -9.09
N ILE A 53 9.18 -14.75 -9.66
CA ILE A 53 8.41 -15.19 -10.84
C ILE A 53 9.33 -15.36 -12.06
N LEU A 54 10.25 -14.42 -12.28
CA LEU A 54 11.20 -14.49 -13.39
C LEU A 54 12.17 -15.67 -13.31
N SER A 55 12.51 -16.10 -12.09
CA SER A 55 13.52 -17.15 -11.86
C SER A 55 12.97 -18.57 -11.97
N ASN A 56 11.65 -18.75 -11.95
CA ASN A 56 11.02 -20.08 -11.83
C ASN A 56 10.25 -20.53 -13.09
N ASP A 57 10.40 -19.85 -14.23
CA ASP A 57 9.69 -20.15 -15.51
C ASP A 57 8.16 -20.36 -15.37
N SER A 58 7.57 -19.87 -14.27
CA SER A 58 6.16 -20.00 -13.99
C SER A 58 5.36 -19.10 -14.93
N THR A 59 4.25 -19.60 -15.46
CA THR A 59 3.34 -18.87 -16.35
C THR A 59 3.07 -17.45 -15.81
N HIS A 60 3.59 -16.46 -16.55
CA HIS A 60 3.69 -15.08 -16.12
C HIS A 60 2.32 -14.46 -15.77
N PHE A 61 2.22 -13.83 -14.60
CA PHE A 61 1.16 -12.87 -14.21
C PHE A 61 -0.32 -13.28 -14.37
N SER A 62 -0.64 -14.56 -14.51
CA SER A 62 -2.01 -15.02 -14.76
C SER A 62 -2.87 -15.16 -13.50
N GLY A 63 -2.25 -15.11 -12.31
CA GLY A 63 -2.94 -15.28 -11.04
C GLY A 63 -3.66 -14.01 -10.57
N LEU A 64 -4.92 -14.15 -10.12
CA LEU A 64 -5.68 -13.06 -9.51
C LEU A 64 -4.91 -12.34 -8.39
N HIS A 65 -4.16 -13.08 -7.56
CA HIS A 65 -3.30 -12.52 -6.52
C HIS A 65 -2.25 -11.55 -7.09
N GLN A 66 -1.60 -11.90 -8.20
CA GLN A 66 -0.54 -11.10 -8.81
C GLN A 66 -1.12 -9.81 -9.42
N LEU A 67 -2.27 -9.89 -10.09
CA LEU A 67 -2.95 -8.75 -10.68
C LEU A 67 -3.44 -7.75 -9.62
N ILE A 68 -4.09 -8.25 -8.56
CA ILE A 68 -4.55 -7.42 -7.44
C ILE A 68 -3.36 -6.81 -6.69
N GLY A 69 -2.29 -7.58 -6.47
CA GLY A 69 -1.06 -7.10 -5.84
C GLY A 69 -0.37 -6.00 -6.64
N LEU A 70 -0.30 -6.12 -7.97
CA LEU A 70 0.26 -5.08 -8.83
C LEU A 70 -0.60 -3.80 -8.80
N GLY A 71 -1.93 -3.95 -8.91
CA GLY A 71 -2.86 -2.82 -8.80
C GLY A 71 -2.75 -2.11 -7.45
N ALA A 72 -2.62 -2.87 -6.36
CA ALA A 72 -2.38 -2.35 -5.02
C ALA A 72 -1.08 -1.53 -4.94
N LEU A 73 0.02 -2.04 -5.50
CA LEU A 73 1.31 -1.35 -5.50
C LEU A 73 1.25 -0.02 -6.27
N ILE A 74 0.69 -0.04 -7.49
CA ILE A 74 0.54 1.16 -8.33
C ILE A 74 -0.33 2.21 -7.63
N LEU A 75 -1.50 1.82 -7.12
CA LEU A 75 -2.40 2.76 -6.46
C LEU A 75 -1.82 3.29 -5.14
N THR A 76 -1.08 2.48 -4.39
CA THR A 76 -0.37 2.94 -3.19
C THR A 76 0.71 3.95 -3.54
N PHE A 77 1.45 3.73 -4.63
CA PHE A 77 2.46 4.68 -5.12
C PHE A 77 1.81 6.03 -5.49
N ILE A 78 0.74 6.00 -6.29
CA ILE A 78 -0.01 7.21 -6.66
C ILE A 78 -0.56 7.92 -5.41
N THR A 79 -1.11 7.17 -4.46
CA THR A 79 -1.64 7.71 -3.20
C THR A 79 -0.54 8.42 -2.40
N LEU A 80 0.67 7.83 -2.33
CA LEU A 80 1.81 8.42 -1.66
C LEU A 80 2.21 9.75 -2.31
N LEU A 81 2.35 9.78 -3.64
CA LEU A 81 2.66 10.98 -4.41
C LEU A 81 1.63 12.08 -4.18
N LEU A 82 0.34 11.75 -4.23
CA LEU A 82 -0.73 12.71 -3.94
C LEU A 82 -0.66 13.25 -2.50
N GLY A 83 -0.25 12.42 -1.54
CA GLY A 83 -0.04 12.83 -0.15
C GLY A 83 0.97 13.96 -0.05
N PHE A 84 2.13 13.82 -0.69
CA PHE A 84 3.15 14.87 -0.74
C PHE A 84 2.76 16.06 -1.62
N TYR A 85 2.11 15.81 -2.75
CA TYR A 85 1.67 16.87 -3.66
C TYR A 85 0.57 17.74 -3.06
N SER A 86 -0.26 17.20 -2.17
CA SER A 86 -1.37 17.93 -1.53
C SER A 86 -0.96 19.21 -0.77
N PHE A 87 0.32 19.30 -0.37
CA PHE A 87 0.87 20.50 0.28
C PHE A 87 1.16 21.63 -0.70
N LYS A 88 1.48 21.30 -1.96
CA LYS A 88 1.88 22.25 -3.02
C LYS A 88 0.77 22.50 -4.05
N ALA A 89 -0.26 21.66 -4.09
CA ALA A 89 -1.32 21.74 -5.09
C ALA A 89 -2.08 23.08 -5.05
N ALA A 90 -2.43 23.59 -6.24
CA ALA A 90 -3.33 24.74 -6.37
C ALA A 90 -4.73 24.41 -5.81
N ASN A 91 -5.32 23.30 -6.27
CA ASN A 91 -6.58 22.79 -5.72
C ASN A 91 -6.35 21.74 -4.62
N LYS A 92 -6.01 22.22 -3.42
CA LYS A 92 -5.74 21.35 -2.25
C LYS A 92 -6.93 20.51 -1.83
N ILE A 93 -8.16 20.99 -2.04
CA ILE A 93 -9.38 20.27 -1.64
C ILE A 93 -9.55 19.02 -2.51
N ALA A 94 -9.48 19.17 -3.84
CA ALA A 94 -9.59 18.06 -4.78
C ALA A 94 -8.48 17.02 -4.58
N VAL A 95 -7.23 17.46 -4.46
CA VAL A 95 -6.08 16.54 -4.27
C VAL A 95 -6.19 15.77 -2.96
N ARG A 96 -6.64 16.39 -1.87
CA ARG A 96 -6.89 15.69 -0.60
C ARG A 96 -8.09 14.75 -0.66
N ALA A 97 -9.09 15.04 -1.48
CA ALA A 97 -10.21 14.12 -1.72
C ALA A 97 -9.71 12.89 -2.49
N ALA A 98 -8.95 13.10 -3.57
CA ALA A 98 -8.33 12.03 -4.36
C ALA A 98 -7.40 11.15 -3.52
N HIS A 99 -6.49 11.75 -2.74
CA HIS A 99 -5.60 11.02 -1.83
C HIS A 99 -6.38 10.12 -0.85
N ARG A 100 -7.48 10.62 -0.27
CA ARG A 100 -8.30 9.83 0.67
C ARG A 100 -9.05 8.69 -0.01
N TRP A 101 -9.64 8.93 -1.18
CA TRP A 101 -10.36 7.91 -1.93
C TRP A 101 -9.42 6.84 -2.48
N LEU A 102 -8.32 7.23 -3.12
CA LEU A 102 -7.32 6.29 -3.61
C LEU A 102 -6.64 5.54 -2.48
N GLY A 103 -6.42 6.17 -1.31
CA GLY A 103 -5.92 5.47 -0.13
C GLY A 103 -6.85 4.37 0.36
N ARG A 104 -8.18 4.59 0.34
CA ARG A 104 -9.17 3.57 0.70
C ARG A 104 -9.17 2.40 -0.30
N ILE A 105 -9.15 2.70 -1.60
CA ILE A 105 -9.12 1.68 -2.66
C ILE A 105 -7.83 0.87 -2.57
N SER A 106 -6.68 1.54 -2.43
CA SER A 106 -5.37 0.90 -2.27
C SER A 106 -5.34 -0.02 -1.06
N PHE A 107 -5.86 0.46 0.07
CA PHE A 107 -5.94 -0.33 1.30
C PHE A 107 -6.78 -1.60 1.13
N SER A 108 -7.96 -1.49 0.51
CA SER A 108 -8.79 -2.66 0.20
C SER A 108 -8.06 -3.66 -0.68
N LEU A 109 -7.36 -3.21 -1.73
CA LEU A 109 -6.59 -4.10 -2.60
C LEU A 109 -5.41 -4.76 -1.90
N ILE A 110 -4.72 -4.05 -1.01
CA ILE A 110 -3.63 -4.62 -0.20
C ILE A 110 -4.17 -5.74 0.69
N LEU A 111 -5.30 -5.54 1.36
CA LEU A 111 -5.92 -6.58 2.19
C LEU A 111 -6.34 -7.78 1.35
N THR A 112 -7.00 -7.57 0.21
CA THR A 112 -7.39 -8.65 -0.69
C THR A 112 -6.17 -9.41 -1.22
N ALA A 113 -5.11 -8.71 -1.64
CA ALA A 113 -3.88 -9.33 -2.09
C ALA A 113 -3.21 -10.13 -0.98
N LEU A 114 -3.17 -9.61 0.25
CA LEU A 114 -2.61 -10.30 1.42
C LEU A 114 -3.36 -11.60 1.70
N ILE A 115 -4.70 -11.55 1.76
CA ILE A 115 -5.55 -12.73 2.01
C ILE A 115 -5.32 -13.78 0.92
N LEU A 116 -5.40 -13.39 -0.35
CA LEU A 116 -5.14 -14.31 -1.46
C LEU A 116 -3.72 -14.91 -1.38
N GLY A 117 -2.72 -14.11 -0.99
CA GLY A 117 -1.36 -14.59 -0.83
C GLY A 117 -1.20 -15.60 0.31
N LEU A 118 -1.92 -15.40 1.42
CA LEU A 118 -1.94 -16.34 2.55
C LEU A 118 -2.65 -17.65 2.19
N MET A 119 -3.77 -17.59 1.45
CA MET A 119 -4.48 -18.77 0.94
C MET A 119 -3.61 -19.58 -0.02
N LEU A 120 -2.95 -18.92 -0.98
CA LEU A 120 -2.04 -19.58 -1.92
C LEU A 120 -0.82 -20.19 -1.23
N ALA A 121 -0.39 -19.62 -0.10
CA ALA A 121 0.68 -20.16 0.73
C ALA A 121 0.24 -21.30 1.66
N GLY A 122 -1.07 -21.62 1.71
CA GLY A 122 -1.62 -22.66 2.58
C GLY A 122 -1.57 -22.33 4.07
N ILE A 123 -1.46 -21.04 4.43
CA ILE A 123 -1.42 -20.59 5.83
C ILE A 123 -2.85 -20.49 6.39
N ILE A 124 -3.81 -20.14 5.54
CA ILE A 124 -5.24 -20.06 5.85
C ILE A 124 -6.06 -20.73 4.75
#